data_AF-A0A947T328-F1
#
_entry.id   AF-A0A947T328-F1
#
_cell.length_a   1.000
_cell.length_b   1.000
_cell.length_c   1.000
_cell.angle_alpha   90.00
_cell.angle_beta   90.00
_cell.angle_gamma   90.00
#
_symmetry.space_group_name_H-M   'P 1'
#
loop_
_entity.id
_entity.type
_entity.pdbx_description
1 polymer ?
#
loop_
_entity_poly.entity_id
_entity_poly.type
_entity_poly.pdbx_seq_one_letter_code
_entity_poly.pdbx_strand_id
1 'polypeptide(L)'
;MKRDIQFARTIETPYERVRDRLRDEAAALFGGAGPPLRTTLAARLRGTEISRDVTVEIIGYDEPHAEAVGAHLMFSADAALHGELFPHLEARIDAIPVADERTSLALIATYKPPLGVIGGAVDTLGLHHLAEHSLGDLFERIVSGLEG
;
A
#
# COMPACT_ATOMS: atom_id res chain seq x y z
N MET A 1 7.85 17.10 -7.73
CA MET A 1 8.35 16.64 -6.42
C MET A 1 7.57 15.39 -6.05
N LYS A 2 8.26 14.27 -5.79
CA LYS A 2 7.63 13.05 -5.25
C LYS A 2 7.26 13.33 -3.77
N ARG A 3 6.21 12.69 -3.26
CA ARG A 3 5.79 12.79 -1.85
C ARG A 3 5.76 11.40 -1.24
N ASP A 4 6.27 11.30 -0.03
CA ASP A 4 6.38 10.05 0.72
C ASP A 4 5.27 9.96 1.77
N ILE A 5 4.73 8.76 1.94
CA ILE A 5 3.73 8.38 2.92
C ILE A 5 4.24 7.12 3.60
N GLN A 6 4.18 7.09 4.93
CA GLN A 6 4.67 5.96 5.72
C GLN A 6 3.68 5.59 6.82
N PHE A 7 3.39 4.29 6.92
CA PHE A 7 2.67 3.68 8.03
C PHE A 7 3.54 2.61 8.67
N ALA A 8 3.41 2.41 9.97
CA ALA A 8 4.09 1.33 10.68
C ALA A 8 3.23 0.80 11.81
N ARG A 9 3.30 -0.51 12.03
CA ARG A 9 2.61 -1.20 13.14
C ARG A 9 3.36 -2.48 13.50
N THR A 10 3.43 -2.79 14.79
CA THR A 10 3.83 -4.11 15.26
C THR A 10 2.59 -4.97 15.45
N ILE A 11 2.59 -6.18 14.89
CA ILE A 11 1.51 -7.16 15.03
C ILE A 11 1.96 -8.37 15.85
N GLU A 12 1.01 -9.02 16.52
CA GLU A 12 1.26 -10.25 17.32
C GLU A 12 1.18 -11.49 16.43
N THR A 13 1.99 -11.50 15.37
CA THR A 13 2.13 -12.63 14.44
C THR A 13 3.61 -12.92 14.23
N PRO A 14 4.05 -14.20 14.35
CA PRO A 14 5.42 -14.61 14.09
C PRO A 14 5.88 -14.26 12.67
N TYR A 15 7.15 -13.90 12.54
CA TYR A 15 7.73 -13.41 11.28
C TYR A 15 7.60 -14.43 10.15
N GLU A 16 7.80 -15.71 10.41
CA GLU A 16 7.71 -16.77 9.40
C GLU A 16 6.32 -16.81 8.77
N ARG A 17 5.27 -16.68 9.58
CA ARG A 17 3.88 -16.64 9.08
C ARG A 17 3.63 -15.38 8.25
N VAL A 18 4.13 -14.24 8.69
CA VAL A 18 4.00 -12.98 7.92
C VAL A 18 4.73 -13.08 6.58
N ARG A 19 5.99 -13.53 6.60
CA ARG A 19 6.84 -13.75 5.43
C ARG A 19 6.16 -14.66 4.41
N ASP A 20 5.72 -15.84 4.85
CA ASP A 20 5.13 -16.84 3.96
C ASP A 20 3.86 -16.29 3.29
N ARG A 21 3.03 -15.54 4.02
CA ARG A 21 1.81 -14.93 3.46
C ARG A 21 2.08 -13.74 2.55
N LEU A 22 3.08 -12.91 2.85
CA LEU A 22 3.51 -11.86 1.93
C LEU A 22 4.04 -12.44 0.61
N ARG A 23 4.73 -13.58 0.67
CA ARG A 23 5.28 -14.26 -0.50
C ARG A 23 4.18 -14.96 -1.32
N ASP A 24 3.36 -15.76 -0.66
CA ASP A 24 2.49 -16.75 -1.33
C ASP A 24 1.03 -16.28 -1.44
N GLU A 25 0.61 -15.33 -0.61
CA GLU A 25 -0.79 -14.88 -0.49
C GLU A 25 -0.98 -13.37 -0.73
N ALA A 26 0.00 -12.69 -1.32
CA ALA A 26 -0.08 -11.24 -1.59
C ALA A 26 -1.43 -10.85 -2.24
N ALA A 27 -1.87 -11.57 -3.26
CA ALA A 27 -3.15 -11.30 -3.93
C ALA A 27 -4.35 -11.20 -2.97
N ALA A 28 -4.43 -12.12 -2.00
CA ALA A 28 -5.48 -12.16 -1.00
C ALA A 28 -5.37 -11.01 0.01
N LEU A 29 -4.15 -10.67 0.44
CA LEU A 29 -3.90 -9.56 1.38
C LEU A 29 -4.30 -8.20 0.81
N PHE A 30 -4.14 -8.01 -0.49
CA PHE A 30 -4.57 -6.80 -1.20
C PHE A 30 -6.08 -6.80 -1.52
N GLY A 31 -6.82 -7.85 -1.13
CA GLY A 31 -8.26 -7.98 -1.39
C GLY A 31 -8.62 -7.93 -2.88
N GLY A 32 -7.66 -8.26 -3.75
CA GLY A 32 -7.78 -8.11 -5.20
C GLY A 32 -8.08 -9.42 -5.92
N ALA A 33 -8.69 -9.32 -7.10
CA ALA A 33 -8.96 -10.47 -7.95
C ALA A 33 -8.13 -10.43 -9.25
N GLY A 34 -7.49 -11.56 -9.57
CA GLY A 34 -6.76 -11.80 -10.82
C GLY A 34 -5.45 -11.00 -10.97
N PRO A 35 -4.56 -11.34 -11.91
CA PRO A 35 -3.41 -10.52 -12.28
C PRO A 35 -3.72 -9.61 -13.49
N PRO A 36 -3.44 -8.30 -13.45
CA PRO A 36 -3.05 -7.52 -12.28
C PRO A 36 -4.20 -7.39 -11.27
N LEU A 37 -3.88 -7.23 -9.98
CA LEU A 37 -4.83 -7.25 -8.88
C LEU A 37 -5.77 -6.05 -8.96
N ARG A 38 -7.07 -6.28 -9.13
CA ARG A 38 -8.06 -5.20 -9.08
C ARG A 38 -8.64 -5.10 -7.68
N THR A 39 -8.50 -3.94 -7.04
CA THR A 39 -9.10 -3.64 -5.74
C THR A 39 -9.72 -2.24 -5.78
N THR A 40 -10.66 -1.97 -4.87
CA THR A 40 -11.18 -0.62 -4.65
C THR A 40 -10.42 0.02 -3.48
N LEU A 41 -10.01 1.27 -3.65
CA LEU A 41 -9.56 2.13 -2.56
C LEU A 41 -10.64 3.19 -2.29
N ALA A 42 -11.00 3.37 -1.04
CA ALA A 42 -11.90 4.42 -0.60
C ALA A 42 -11.11 5.43 0.23
N ALA A 43 -11.48 6.71 0.13
CA ALA A 43 -10.96 7.74 1.01
C ALA A 43 -11.95 8.89 1.12
N ARG A 44 -11.88 9.61 2.24
CA ARG A 44 -12.79 10.72 2.53
C ARG A 44 -12.16 12.06 2.18
N LEU A 45 -12.78 12.81 1.28
CA LEU A 45 -12.36 14.16 0.91
C LEU A 45 -13.47 15.17 1.24
N ARG A 46 -13.17 16.15 2.10
CA ARG A 46 -14.12 17.21 2.52
C ARG A 46 -15.48 16.65 2.97
N GLY A 47 -15.45 15.53 3.70
CA GLY A 47 -16.66 14.86 4.20
C GLY A 47 -17.38 13.94 3.21
N THR A 48 -16.96 13.91 1.94
CA THR A 48 -17.49 13.03 0.89
C THR A 48 -16.59 11.81 0.74
N GLU A 49 -17.17 10.62 0.69
CA GLU A 49 -16.42 9.40 0.38
C GLU A 49 -16.18 9.32 -1.14
N ILE A 50 -14.92 9.07 -1.51
CA ILE A 50 -14.49 8.87 -2.88
C ILE A 50 -13.89 7.48 -2.96
N SER A 51 -14.53 6.62 -3.75
CA SER A 51 -14.07 5.25 -3.99
C SER A 51 -13.60 5.11 -5.43
N ARG A 52 -12.45 4.48 -5.65
CA ARG A 52 -11.86 4.25 -6.97
C ARG A 52 -11.31 2.85 -7.09
N ASP A 53 -11.59 2.23 -8.22
CA ASP A 53 -10.93 1.00 -8.61
C ASP A 53 -9.49 1.30 -9.01
N VAL A 54 -8.57 0.57 -8.41
CA VAL A 54 -7.15 0.61 -8.70
C VAL A 54 -6.68 -0.76 -9.17
N THR A 55 -5.68 -0.72 -10.04
CA THR A 55 -4.95 -1.89 -10.48
C THR A 55 -3.64 -1.90 -9.70
N VAL A 56 -3.44 -2.92 -8.89
CA VAL A 56 -2.22 -3.18 -8.13
C VAL A 56 -1.40 -4.22 -8.88
N GLU A 57 -0.13 -3.89 -9.11
CA GLU A 57 0.85 -4.79 -9.69
C GLU A 57 1.90 -5.11 -8.64
N ILE A 58 2.10 -6.39 -8.35
CA ILE A 58 3.20 -6.83 -7.50
C ILE A 58 4.46 -6.81 -8.35
N ILE A 59 5.38 -5.90 -8.01
CA ILE A 59 6.63 -5.67 -8.74
C ILE A 59 7.64 -6.76 -8.38
N GLY A 60 7.68 -7.16 -7.10
CA GLY A 60 8.60 -8.18 -6.65
C GLY A 60 8.52 -8.44 -5.16
N TYR A 61 9.21 -9.48 -4.76
CA TYR A 61 9.38 -9.91 -3.38
C TYR A 61 10.85 -10.25 -3.16
N ASP A 62 11.42 -9.78 -2.06
CA ASP A 62 12.78 -10.14 -1.67
C ASP A 62 12.90 -10.41 -0.16
N GLU A 63 13.92 -11.17 0.20
CA GLU A 63 14.33 -11.43 1.58
C GLU A 63 15.84 -11.22 1.66
N PRO A 64 16.32 -10.12 2.24
CA PRO A 64 17.74 -9.88 2.36
C PRO A 64 18.38 -10.91 3.30
N HIS A 65 19.24 -11.77 2.76
CA HIS A 65 19.88 -12.83 3.56
C HIS A 65 21.14 -12.36 4.30
N ALA A 66 21.67 -11.16 3.99
CA ALA A 66 23.04 -10.80 4.35
C ALA A 66 23.19 -9.83 5.54
N GLU A 67 22.26 -8.89 5.77
CA GLU A 67 22.48 -7.81 6.76
C GLU A 67 21.23 -7.37 7.57
N ALA A 68 20.01 -7.73 7.14
CA ALA A 68 18.79 -7.43 7.88
C ALA A 68 17.81 -8.60 7.71
N VAL A 69 17.37 -9.20 8.82
CA VAL A 69 16.29 -10.18 8.76
C VAL A 69 15.00 -9.43 8.40
N GLY A 70 14.40 -9.77 7.27
CA GLY A 70 13.12 -9.19 6.87
C GLY A 70 12.65 -9.64 5.50
N ALA A 71 11.38 -9.39 5.23
CA ALA A 71 10.75 -9.61 3.93
C ALA A 71 10.30 -8.26 3.37
N HIS A 72 10.52 -8.07 2.07
CA HIS A 72 10.13 -6.88 1.34
C HIS A 72 9.20 -7.26 0.19
N LEU A 73 8.02 -6.66 0.15
CA LEU A 73 7.07 -6.79 -0.96
C LEU A 73 6.92 -5.44 -1.64
N MET A 74 7.31 -5.35 -2.91
CA MET A 74 7.20 -4.14 -3.73
C MET A 74 5.98 -4.23 -4.63
N PHE A 75 5.21 -3.16 -4.71
CA PHE A 75 4.05 -3.07 -5.58
C PHE A 75 3.87 -1.66 -6.13
N SER A 76 3.19 -1.55 -7.26
CA SER A 76 2.66 -0.30 -7.79
C SER A 76 1.14 -0.33 -7.79
N ALA A 77 0.54 0.85 -7.78
CA ALA A 77 -0.90 1.00 -7.96
C ALA A 77 -1.24 2.16 -8.91
N ASP A 78 -2.16 1.90 -9.83
CA ASP A 78 -2.68 2.86 -10.80
C ASP A 78 -4.20 2.90 -10.78
N ALA A 79 -4.78 4.08 -11.03
CA ALA A 79 -6.23 4.22 -11.19
C ALA A 79 -6.70 3.41 -12.41
N ALA A 80 -7.69 2.54 -12.25
CA ALA A 80 -8.19 1.72 -13.35
C ALA A 80 -8.90 2.56 -14.44
N LEU A 81 -9.48 3.71 -14.06
CA LEU A 81 -10.20 4.64 -14.94
C LEU A 81 -9.91 6.10 -14.51
N HIS A 82 -9.62 6.97 -15.49
CA HIS A 82 -9.31 8.41 -15.30
C HIS A 82 -8.11 8.69 -14.36
N GLY A 83 -6.89 8.35 -14.80
CA GLY A 83 -5.63 8.55 -14.07
C GLY A 83 -5.21 10.00 -13.76
N GLU A 84 -6.10 10.98 -14.00
CA GLU A 84 -5.85 12.39 -13.69
C GLU A 84 -6.06 12.72 -12.21
N LEU A 85 -6.85 11.91 -11.48
CA LEU A 85 -7.20 12.17 -10.07
C LEU A 85 -6.50 11.24 -9.08
N PHE A 86 -6.03 10.08 -9.50
CA PHE A 86 -5.29 9.16 -8.63
C PHE A 86 -3.85 9.04 -9.14
N PRO A 87 -2.85 9.48 -8.36
CA PRO A 87 -1.47 9.44 -8.78
C PRO A 87 -0.98 7.99 -8.88
N HIS A 88 -0.05 7.74 -9.80
CA HIS A 88 0.74 6.52 -9.79
C HIS A 88 1.47 6.42 -8.45
N LEU A 89 1.36 5.25 -7.84
CA LEU A 89 1.93 4.94 -6.53
C LEU A 89 2.95 3.81 -6.68
N GLU A 90 4.14 4.02 -6.13
CA GLU A 90 5.16 3.00 -5.91
C GLU A 90 5.23 2.76 -4.40
N ALA A 91 5.17 1.52 -3.95
CA ALA A 91 5.19 1.22 -2.53
C ALA A 91 5.91 -0.09 -2.21
N ARG A 92 6.31 -0.19 -0.95
CA ARG A 92 6.99 -1.35 -0.37
C ARG A 92 6.42 -1.64 1.02
N ILE A 93 6.22 -2.92 1.31
CA ILE A 93 5.89 -3.41 2.65
C ILE A 93 7.11 -4.13 3.19
N ASP A 94 7.53 -3.73 4.39
CA ASP A 94 8.61 -4.34 5.14
C ASP A 94 8.03 -5.14 6.29
N ALA A 95 8.47 -6.38 6.45
CA ALA A 95 8.22 -7.19 7.61
C ALA A 95 9.55 -7.54 8.28
N ILE A 96 9.71 -7.17 9.55
CA ILE A 96 10.95 -7.37 10.31
C ILE A 96 10.59 -8.07 11.63
N PRO A 97 11.24 -9.19 12.00
CA PRO A 97 11.05 -9.79 13.32
C PRO A 97 11.54 -8.84 14.41
N VAL A 98 10.71 -8.60 15.42
CA VAL A 98 11.09 -7.77 16.59
C VAL A 98 11.04 -8.55 17.91
N ALA A 99 10.34 -9.69 17.94
CA ALA A 99 10.39 -10.72 18.97
C ALA A 99 9.85 -12.05 18.39
N ASP A 100 9.97 -13.16 19.12
CA ASP A 100 9.57 -14.50 18.65
C ASP A 100 8.13 -14.58 18.09
N GLU A 101 7.20 -13.81 18.67
CA GLU A 101 5.79 -13.79 18.24
C GLU A 101 5.34 -12.43 17.70
N ARG A 102 6.28 -11.54 17.37
CA ARG A 102 5.94 -10.18 16.92
C ARG A 102 6.74 -9.75 15.71
N THR A 103 6.02 -9.18 14.75
CA THR A 103 6.58 -8.66 13.52
C THR A 103 6.28 -7.17 13.41
N SER A 104 7.31 -6.37 13.16
CA SER A 104 7.14 -4.97 12.78
C SER A 104 6.84 -4.91 11.28
N LEU A 105 5.72 -4.30 10.94
CA LEU A 105 5.31 -3.99 9.58
C LEU A 105 5.49 -2.51 9.30
N ALA A 106 6.01 -2.17 8.13
CA ALA A 106 6.02 -0.80 7.63
C ALA A 106 5.59 -0.76 6.17
N LEU A 107 4.70 0.16 5.81
CA LEU A 107 4.40 0.49 4.43
C LEU A 107 5.06 1.83 4.10
N ILE A 108 5.91 1.84 3.10
CA ILE A 108 6.55 3.05 2.56
C ILE A 108 6.03 3.22 1.13
N ALA A 109 5.37 4.34 0.87
CA ALA A 109 4.86 4.65 -0.44
C ALA A 109 5.37 6.01 -0.91
N THR A 110 5.67 6.09 -2.19
CA THR A 110 5.99 7.33 -2.87
C THR A 110 5.02 7.50 -4.02
N TYR A 111 4.45 8.69 -4.14
CA TYR A 111 3.57 9.02 -5.25
C TYR A 111 4.03 10.28 -5.97
N LYS A 112 3.71 10.34 -7.27
CA LYS A 112 3.93 11.52 -8.10
C LYS A 112 2.60 12.23 -8.32
N PRO A 113 2.41 13.47 -7.82
CA PRO A 113 1.22 14.25 -8.13
C PRO A 113 1.03 14.39 -9.65
N PRO A 114 -0.22 14.41 -10.17
CA PRO A 114 -0.46 14.57 -11.60
C PRO A 114 0.18 15.87 -12.12
N LEU A 115 0.89 15.81 -13.26
CA LEU A 115 1.42 17.01 -13.91
C LEU A 115 0.27 17.65 -14.72
N GLY A 116 -0.44 18.60 -14.11
CA GLY A 116 -1.59 19.26 -14.75
C GLY A 116 -2.58 19.93 -13.79
N VAL A 117 -2.49 19.63 -12.49
CA VAL A 117 -3.43 20.15 -11.47
C VAL A 117 -3.24 21.64 -11.14
N ILE A 118 -2.36 22.35 -11.85
CA ILE A 118 -2.22 23.82 -11.69
C ILE A 118 -3.43 24.59 -12.29
N GLY A 119 -4.38 23.93 -12.97
CA GLY A 119 -5.49 24.63 -13.64
C GLY A 119 -6.92 24.17 -13.36
N GLY A 120 -7.16 23.01 -12.74
CA GLY A 120 -8.50 22.41 -12.70
C GLY A 120 -8.92 21.91 -11.32
N ALA A 121 -9.66 22.73 -10.56
CA ALA A 121 -10.55 22.46 -9.41
C ALA A 121 -10.16 21.48 -8.27
N VAL A 122 -9.06 20.74 -8.37
CA VAL A 122 -8.65 19.72 -7.40
C VAL A 122 -7.46 20.26 -6.64
N ASP A 123 -7.70 20.60 -5.37
CA ASP A 123 -6.64 21.05 -4.49
C ASP A 123 -5.59 19.92 -4.32
N THR A 124 -4.31 20.25 -4.53
CA THR A 124 -3.19 19.31 -4.37
C THR A 124 -3.12 18.77 -2.94
N LEU A 125 -3.63 19.52 -1.96
CA LEU A 125 -3.80 19.04 -0.58
C LEU A 125 -4.87 17.96 -0.47
N GLY A 126 -5.96 18.07 -1.23
CA GLY A 126 -7.02 17.08 -1.28
C GLY A 126 -6.56 15.73 -1.84
N LEU A 127 -5.74 15.75 -2.90
CA LEU A 127 -5.16 14.53 -3.48
C LEU A 127 -4.17 13.85 -2.54
N HIS A 128 -3.38 14.63 -1.81
CA HIS A 128 -2.47 14.09 -0.81
C HIS A 128 -3.22 13.36 0.30
N HIS A 129 -4.26 13.98 0.84
CA HIS A 129 -5.07 13.38 1.90
C HIS A 129 -5.83 12.14 1.41
N LEU A 130 -6.31 12.17 0.17
CA LEU A 130 -6.94 11.04 -0.48
C LEU A 130 -5.97 9.85 -0.61
N ALA A 131 -4.73 10.10 -1.06
CA ALA A 131 -3.70 9.08 -1.17
C ALA A 131 -3.32 8.52 0.21
N GLU A 132 -3.12 9.38 1.21
CA GLU A 132 -2.80 8.99 2.58
C GLU A 132 -3.89 8.11 3.19
N HIS A 133 -5.17 8.51 3.10
CA HIS A 133 -6.28 7.72 3.63
C HIS A 133 -6.43 6.39 2.90
N SER A 134 -6.35 6.41 1.56
CA SER A 134 -6.46 5.19 0.76
C SER A 134 -5.37 4.17 1.10
N LEU A 135 -4.14 4.64 1.33
CA LEU A 135 -3.02 3.80 1.73
C LEU A 135 -3.13 3.33 3.18
N GLY A 136 -3.65 4.18 4.07
CA GLY A 136 -3.95 3.79 5.44
C GLY A 136 -4.95 2.65 5.48
N ASP A 137 -6.06 2.78 4.77
CA ASP A 137 -7.10 1.74 4.68
C ASP A 137 -6.55 0.45 4.05
N LEU A 138 -5.71 0.57 3.01
CA LEU A 138 -5.01 -0.57 2.42
C LEU A 138 -4.08 -1.25 3.43
N PHE A 139 -3.30 -0.47 4.18
CA PHE A 139 -2.36 -0.97 5.18
C PHE A 139 -3.10 -1.69 6.32
N GLU A 140 -4.19 -1.12 6.83
CA GLU A 140 -5.03 -1.75 7.85
C GLU A 140 -5.64 -3.06 7.37
N ARG A 141 -6.07 -3.13 6.10
CA ARG A 141 -6.57 -4.38 5.51
C ARG A 141 -5.48 -5.44 5.42
N ILE A 142 -4.26 -5.07 5.01
CA ILE A 142 -3.12 -6.01 4.94
C ILE A 142 -2.77 -6.50 6.34
N VAL A 143 -2.68 -5.59 7.32
CA VAL A 143 -2.45 -5.93 8.73
C VAL A 143 -3.49 -6.91 9.24
N SER A 144 -4.78 -6.59 9.07
CA SER A 144 -5.88 -7.45 9.50
C SER A 144 -5.84 -8.80 8.79
N GLY A 145 -5.47 -8.79 7.51
CA GLY A 145 -5.28 -9.99 6.70
C GLY A 145 -4.19 -10.89 7.27
N LEU A 146 -3.08 -10.33 7.73
CA LEU A 146 -1.93 -11.04 8.29
C LEU A 146 -2.18 -11.59 9.71
N GLU A 147 -2.96 -10.87 10.52
CA GLU A 147 -3.33 -11.28 11.89
C GLU A 147 -4.38 -12.41 11.94
N GLY A 148 -5.21 -12.54 10.90
CA GLY A 148 -6.18 -13.64 10.74
C GLY A 148 -5.52 -14.95 10.32
#